data_AF-A0A1G9BBD4-F1
#
_entry.id   AF-A0A1G9BBD4-F1
#
_cell.length_a   1.000
_cell.length_b   1.000
_cell.length_c   1.000
_cell.angle_alpha   90.00
_cell.angle_beta   90.00
_cell.angle_gamma   90.00
#
_symmetry.space_group_name_H-M   'P 1'
#
loop_
_entity.id
_entity.type
_entity.pdbx_description
1 polymer ?
#
loop_
_entity_poly.entity_id
_entity_poly.type
_entity_poly.pdbx_seq_one_letter_code
_entity_poly.pdbx_strand_id
1 'polypeptide(L)'
;MDILFVLFLFVLIIYLNIGLYLPFQKVDEKDIERNLRNLKKHQWFQNYLEDKKLRELIIHDKDVRKSIGKLNSKKIERNSYQKRCQKKLQRVLIQRKK
;
A
#
# COMPACT_ATOMS: atom_id res chain seq x y z
N MET A 1 -29.91 5.00 -34.27
CA MET A 1 -28.86 5.08 -33.23
C MET A 1 -28.63 6.55 -32.99
N ASP A 2 -29.12 7.06 -31.86
CA ASP A 2 -29.10 8.50 -31.59
C ASP A 2 -27.69 8.97 -31.30
N ILE A 3 -27.27 10.10 -31.88
CA ILE A 3 -25.94 10.67 -31.67
C ILE A 3 -25.66 10.90 -30.17
N LEU A 4 -26.72 11.23 -29.40
CA LEU A 4 -26.66 11.38 -27.96
C LEU A 4 -26.29 10.07 -27.25
N PHE A 5 -26.81 8.94 -27.73
CA PHE A 5 -26.50 7.62 -27.21
C PHE A 5 -25.04 7.23 -27.50
N VAL A 6 -24.54 7.56 -28.70
CA VAL A 6 -23.14 7.33 -29.07
C VAL A 6 -22.19 8.17 -28.20
N LEU A 7 -22.50 9.45 -27.96
CA LEU A 7 -21.71 10.31 -27.08
C LEU A 7 -21.71 9.80 -25.63
N PHE A 8 -22.85 9.37 -25.13
CA PHE A 8 -22.97 8.79 -23.79
C PHE A 8 -22.09 7.53 -23.64
N LEU A 9 -22.15 6.61 -24.61
CA LEU A 9 -21.30 5.41 -24.62
C LEU A 9 -19.81 5.78 -24.64
N PHE A 10 -19.43 6.82 -25.40
CA PHE A 10 -18.03 7.26 -25.47
C PHE A 10 -17.52 7.77 -24.13
N VAL A 11 -18.31 8.60 -23.43
CA VAL A 11 -17.97 9.10 -22.08
C VAL A 11 -17.91 7.95 -21.07
N LEU A 12 -18.84 6.99 -21.14
CA LEU A 12 -18.87 5.82 -20.27
C LEU A 12 -17.61 4.95 -20.44
N ILE A 13 -17.18 4.73 -21.68
CA ILE A 13 -15.96 3.97 -21.99
C ILE A 13 -14.72 4.67 -21.42
N ILE A 14 -14.61 5.99 -21.54
CA ILE A 14 -13.50 6.77 -20.98
C ILE A 14 -13.49 6.66 -19.44
N TYR A 15 -14.66 6.81 -18.80
CA TYR A 15 -14.79 6.70 -17.36
C TYR A 15 -14.39 5.31 -16.83
N LEU A 16 -14.88 4.25 -17.47
CA LEU A 16 -14.54 2.87 -17.13
C LEU A 16 -13.04 2.59 -17.31
N ASN A 17 -12.43 3.10 -18.40
CA ASN A 17 -10.99 2.96 -18.63
C ASN A 17 -10.16 3.65 -17.54
N ILE A 18 -10.51 4.87 -17.14
CA ILE A 18 -9.79 5.60 -16.08
C ILE A 18 -9.97 4.91 -14.72
N GLY A 19 -11.19 4.46 -14.39
CA GLY A 19 -11.50 3.77 -13.15
C GLY A 19 -10.74 2.44 -12.97
N LEU A 20 -10.51 1.71 -14.07
CA LEU A 20 -9.74 0.46 -14.08
C LEU A 20 -8.22 0.66 -13.98
N TYR A 21 -7.68 1.84 -14.32
CA TYR A 21 -6.25 2.14 -14.22
C TYR A 21 -5.80 2.59 -12.81
N LEU A 22 -6.69 3.14 -11.99
CA LEU A 22 -6.38 3.63 -10.64
C LEU A 22 -5.87 2.59 -9.62
N PRO A 23 -6.33 1.32 -9.57
CA PRO A 23 -5.83 0.35 -8.60
C PRO A 23 -4.38 -0.11 -8.88
N PHE A 24 -3.83 0.22 -10.05
CA PHE A 24 -2.49 -0.16 -10.50
C PHE A 24 -1.43 0.91 -10.31
N GLN A 25 -1.62 1.86 -9.39
CA GLN A 25 -0.53 2.75 -8.99
C GLN A 25 0.64 1.88 -8.51
N LYS A 26 1.65 1.70 -9.39
CA LYS A 26 2.83 0.90 -9.12
C LYS A 26 3.53 1.58 -7.97
N VAL A 27 3.58 0.87 -6.85
CA VAL A 27 4.42 1.26 -5.72
C VAL A 27 5.86 1.17 -6.19
N ASP A 28 6.54 2.31 -6.20
CA ASP A 28 7.97 2.45 -6.48
C ASP A 28 8.78 1.98 -5.26
N GLU A 29 9.97 1.43 -5.50
CA GLU A 29 10.98 1.16 -4.47
C GLU A 29 11.29 2.41 -3.63
N LYS A 30 11.32 3.62 -4.22
CA LYS A 30 11.49 4.88 -3.49
C LYS A 30 10.37 5.13 -2.48
N ASP A 31 9.13 4.75 -2.81
CA ASP A 31 8.01 4.87 -1.89
C ASP A 31 8.15 3.89 -0.72
N ILE A 32 8.60 2.66 -1.01
CA ILE A 32 8.87 1.63 -0.01
C ILE A 32 9.98 2.12 0.93
N GLU A 33 11.12 2.55 0.41
CA GLU A 33 12.23 3.04 1.20
C GLU A 33 11.86 4.25 2.06
N ARG A 34 11.15 5.24 1.49
CA ARG A 34 10.69 6.41 2.25
C ARG A 34 9.79 5.99 3.40
N ASN A 35 8.85 5.09 3.14
CA ASN A 35 7.96 4.60 4.18
C ASN A 35 8.70 3.77 5.23
N LEU A 36 9.66 2.93 4.84
CA LEU A 36 10.52 2.20 5.76
C LEU A 36 11.31 3.14 6.68
N ARG A 37 11.89 4.23 6.14
CA ARG A 37 12.58 5.25 6.95
C ARG A 37 11.66 5.86 8.00
N ASN A 38 10.41 6.14 7.65
CA ASN A 38 9.43 6.68 8.59
C ASN A 38 8.98 5.62 9.61
N LEU A 39 8.70 4.39 9.17
CA LEU A 39 8.26 3.31 10.04
C LEU A 39 9.32 2.93 11.09
N LYS A 40 10.60 2.94 10.72
CA LYS A 40 11.74 2.66 11.62
C LYS A 40 11.83 3.60 12.83
N LYS A 41 11.18 4.76 12.79
CA LYS A 41 11.11 5.70 13.93
C LYS A 41 10.19 5.21 15.05
N HIS A 42 9.33 4.23 14.78
CA HIS A 42 8.35 3.76 15.75
C HIS A 42 8.74 2.42 16.37
N GLN A 43 8.66 2.35 17.71
CA GLN A 43 9.04 1.16 18.47
C GLN A 43 8.34 -0.13 18.00
N TRP A 44 7.04 -0.07 17.72
CA TRP A 44 6.29 -1.24 17.28
C TRP A 44 6.83 -1.86 15.98
N PHE A 45 7.43 -1.06 15.10
CA PHE A 45 8.03 -1.54 13.86
C PHE A 45 9.45 -2.06 14.09
N GLN A 46 10.21 -1.45 15.01
CA GLN A 46 11.51 -1.96 15.42
C GLN A 46 11.39 -3.37 16.02
N ASN A 47 10.37 -3.60 16.85
CA ASN A 47 10.08 -4.93 17.39
C ASN A 47 9.80 -5.97 16.29
N TYR A 48 9.28 -5.58 15.11
CA TYR A 48 9.13 -6.49 13.97
C TYR A 48 10.45 -6.80 13.27
N LEU A 49 11.44 -5.91 13.34
CA LEU A 49 12.77 -6.12 12.75
C LEU A 49 13.68 -6.97 13.64
N GLU A 50 13.37 -7.06 14.94
CA GLU A 50 14.07 -7.93 15.90
C GLU A 50 13.75 -9.42 15.65
N ASP A 51 12.52 -9.76 15.27
CA ASP A 51 12.15 -11.12 14.85
C ASP A 51 12.73 -11.40 13.45
N LYS A 52 13.64 -12.37 13.36
CA LYS A 52 14.32 -12.75 12.11
C LYS A 52 13.34 -13.08 10.97
N LYS A 53 12.27 -13.84 11.24
CA LYS A 53 11.29 -14.26 10.23
C LYS A 53 10.49 -13.05 9.73
N LEU A 54 10.05 -12.20 10.64
CA LEU A 54 9.32 -10.98 10.28
C LEU A 54 10.21 -10.01 9.50
N ARG A 55 11.48 -9.88 9.88
CA ARG A 55 12.46 -9.08 9.16
C ARG A 55 12.67 -9.59 7.73
N GLU A 56 12.83 -10.89 7.54
CA GLU A 56 12.96 -11.48 6.19
C GLU A 56 11.74 -11.18 5.31
N LEU A 57 10.53 -11.30 5.87
CA LEU A 57 9.30 -10.91 5.18
C LEU A 57 9.29 -9.41 4.82
N ILE A 58 9.69 -8.53 5.73
CA ILE A 58 9.77 -7.08 5.46
C ILE A 58 10.77 -6.76 4.35
N ILE A 59 11.91 -7.47 4.30
CA ILE A 59 12.97 -7.19 3.34
C ILE A 59 12.69 -7.84 1.97
N HIS A 60 12.11 -9.03 1.92
CA HIS A 60 12.07 -9.82 0.68
C HIS A 60 10.66 -10.16 0.18
N ASP A 61 9.64 -10.21 1.05
CA ASP A 61 8.29 -10.56 0.60
C ASP A 61 7.65 -9.42 -0.20
N LYS A 62 7.30 -9.71 -1.45
CA LYS A 62 6.77 -8.74 -2.42
C LYS A 62 5.48 -8.08 -1.92
N ASP A 63 4.61 -8.82 -1.24
CA ASP A 63 3.30 -8.33 -0.82
C ASP A 63 3.37 -7.52 0.47
N VAL A 64 4.28 -7.89 1.38
CA VAL A 64 4.65 -7.09 2.56
C VAL A 64 5.25 -5.76 2.10
N ARG A 65 6.25 -5.79 1.22
CA ARG A 65 6.89 -4.59 0.67
C ARG A 65 5.92 -3.68 -0.07
N LYS A 66 5.05 -4.25 -0.92
CA LYS A 66 3.98 -3.51 -1.61
C LYS A 66 3.01 -2.89 -0.61
N SER A 67 2.69 -3.58 0.48
CA SER A 67 1.82 -3.05 1.53
C SER A 67 2.44 -1.86 2.27
N ILE A 68 3.76 -1.90 2.49
CA ILE A 68 4.54 -0.80 3.08
C ILE A 68 4.56 0.41 2.14
N GLY A 69 4.86 0.22 0.85
CA GLY A 69 4.92 1.36 -0.08
C GLY A 69 3.55 1.99 -0.38
N LYS A 70 2.44 1.25 -0.19
CA LYS A 70 1.07 1.82 -0.25
C LYS A 70 0.71 2.73 0.95
N LEU A 71 1.55 2.83 1.97
CA LEU A 71 1.29 3.72 3.10
C LEU A 71 1.49 5.18 2.70
N ASN A 72 0.66 6.07 3.23
CA ASN A 72 0.78 7.49 3.01
C ASN A 72 1.77 8.08 4.01
N SER A 73 3.01 8.34 3.55
CA SER A 73 4.10 8.89 4.36
C SER A 73 3.72 10.14 5.14
N LYS A 74 2.94 11.05 4.54
CA LYS A 74 2.50 12.31 5.17
C LYS A 74 1.53 12.10 6.34
N LYS A 75 0.93 10.91 6.46
CA LYS A 75 -0.05 10.58 7.50
C LYS A 75 0.51 9.67 8.59
N ILE A 76 1.71 9.08 8.41
CA ILE A 76 2.29 8.09 9.33
C ILE A 76 2.43 8.64 10.76
N GLU A 77 2.73 9.94 10.91
CA GLU A 77 2.87 10.61 12.21
C GLU A 77 1.54 10.81 12.95
N ARG A 78 0.39 10.66 12.27
CA ARG A 78 -0.92 10.76 12.93
C ARG A 78 -1.22 9.47 13.68
N ASN A 79 -1.36 9.54 15.00
CA ASN A 79 -1.61 8.39 15.88
C ASN A 79 -2.70 7.41 15.40
N SER A 80 -3.84 7.92 14.93
CA SER A 80 -4.95 7.08 14.43
C SER A 80 -4.57 6.33 13.15
N TYR A 81 -3.84 7.00 12.26
CA TYR A 81 -3.33 6.40 11.03
C TYR A 81 -2.21 5.40 11.32
N GLN A 82 -1.31 5.71 12.25
CA GLN A 82 -0.26 4.79 12.70
C GLN A 82 -0.84 3.47 13.21
N LYS A 83 -1.84 3.52 14.11
CA LYS A 83 -2.54 2.32 14.60
C LYS A 83 -3.16 1.50 13.46
N ARG A 84 -3.74 2.17 12.46
CA ARG A 84 -4.28 1.52 11.25
C ARG A 84 -3.18 0.85 10.42
N CYS A 85 -2.04 1.53 10.25
CA CYS A 85 -0.88 0.99 9.53
C CYS A 85 -0.32 -0.25 10.22
N GLN A 86 -0.11 -0.19 11.54
CA GLN A 86 0.35 -1.31 12.34
C GLN A 86 -0.59 -2.52 12.18
N LYS A 87 -1.90 -2.34 12.38
CA LYS A 87 -2.89 -3.42 12.21
C LYS A 87 -2.85 -4.02 10.80
N LYS A 88 -2.74 -3.17 9.77
CA LYS A 88 -2.66 -3.63 8.38
C LYS A 88 -1.40 -4.45 8.13
N LEU A 89 -0.25 -3.95 8.56
CA LEU A 89 1.03 -4.63 8.34
C LEU A 89 1.11 -5.93 9.14
N GLN A 90 0.65 -5.94 10.38
CA GLN A 90 0.59 -7.13 11.22
C GLN A 90 -0.24 -8.24 10.56
N ARG A 91 -1.39 -7.92 9.97
CA ARG A 91 -2.21 -8.91 9.25
C ARG A 91 -1.45 -9.54 8.09
N VAL A 92 -0.79 -8.72 7.27
CA VAL A 92 -0.02 -9.22 6.12
C VAL A 92 1.15 -10.09 6.59
N LEU A 93 1.87 -9.67 7.63
CA LEU A 93 2.96 -10.44 8.20
C LEU A 93 2.50 -11.80 8.77
N ILE A 94 1.38 -11.83 9.50
CA ILE A 94 0.81 -13.09 10.03
C ILE A 94 0.37 -14.02 8.89
N GLN A 95 -0.23 -13.48 7.83
CA GLN A 95 -0.64 -14.27 6.67
C GLN A 95 0.56 -14.92 5.94
N ARG A 96 1.72 -14.26 5.96
CA ARG A 96 2.95 -14.73 5.29
C ARG A 96 3.90 -15.53 6.17
N LYS A 97 3.68 -15.53 7.49
CA LYS A 97 4.49 -16.30 8.47
C LYS A 97 4.04 -17.77 8.58
N LYS A 98 2.85 -18.11 8.06
CA LYS A 98 2.36 -19.50 7.94
C LYS A 98 3.26 -20.30 7.02
#